data_AF-A0A832S1J7-F1
#
_entry.id   AF-A0A832S1J7-F1
#
_cell.length_a   1.000
_cell.length_b   1.000
_cell.length_c   1.000
_cell.angle_alpha   90.00
_cell.angle_beta   90.00
_cell.angle_gamma   90.00
#
_symmetry.space_group_name_H-M   'P 1'
#
loop_
_entity.id
_entity.type
_entity.pdbx_description
1 polymer ?
#
loop_
_entity_poly.entity_id
_entity_poly.type
_entity_poly.pdbx_seq_one_letter_code
_entity_poly.pdbx_strand_id
1 'polypeptide(L)'
;TTVQCWSETLAYDCAMMNTSLKVGKAKDLRDILVLSDKYRDPQGYVLAYDNAYKVGQAIAKNGNNNFLRSKAAAIECCNIVEEGLNSGKLRLTRFETNALAKVKADLEAITDDADKFMSENLTKFKQEVAVFKPENYGL
;
A
#
# COMPACT_ATOMS: atom_id res chain seq x y z
N THR A 1 -3.98 -24.22 25.99
CA THR A 1 -4.92 -23.07 25.84
C THR A 1 -4.69 -22.46 24.46
N THR A 2 -5.65 -21.68 23.92
CA THR A 2 -5.56 -21.13 22.54
C THR A 2 -4.26 -20.33 22.30
N VAL A 3 -3.80 -19.56 23.29
CA VAL A 3 -2.57 -18.77 23.20
C VAL A 3 -1.32 -19.62 23.02
N GLN A 4 -1.29 -20.84 23.58
CA GLN A 4 -0.16 -21.75 23.43
C GLN A 4 -0.06 -22.28 21.99
N CYS A 5 -1.20 -22.60 21.35
CA CYS A 5 -1.22 -23.08 19.97
C CYS A 5 -0.68 -22.03 18.98
N TRP A 6 -1.15 -20.79 19.08
CA TRP A 6 -0.72 -19.73 18.15
C TRP A 6 0.70 -19.24 18.43
N SER A 7 1.11 -19.16 19.70
CA SER A 7 2.51 -18.80 20.02
C SER A 7 3.51 -19.86 19.57
N GLU A 8 3.17 -21.14 19.67
CA GLU A 8 4.01 -22.23 19.16
C GLU A 8 4.14 -22.17 17.63
N THR A 9 3.04 -21.91 16.91
CA THR A 9 3.06 -21.75 15.45
C THR A 9 3.98 -20.61 15.03
N LEU A 10 3.82 -19.42 15.63
CA LEU A 10 4.67 -18.26 15.35
C LEU A 10 6.13 -18.51 15.74
N ALA A 11 6.39 -19.30 16.79
CA ALA A 11 7.74 -19.68 17.18
C ALA A 11 8.42 -20.54 16.11
N TYR A 12 7.69 -21.46 15.48
CA TYR A 12 8.23 -22.25 14.37
C TYR A 12 8.50 -21.40 13.11
N ASP A 13 7.62 -20.45 12.77
CA ASP A 13 7.88 -19.50 11.68
C ASP A 13 9.19 -18.72 11.91
N CYS A 14 9.38 -18.20 13.12
CA CYS A 14 10.60 -17.52 13.53
C CYS A 14 11.82 -18.45 13.50
N ALA A 15 11.68 -19.70 13.95
CA ALA A 15 12.78 -20.68 13.93
C ALA A 15 13.23 -21.00 12.50
N MET A 16 12.29 -21.12 11.55
CA MET A 16 12.57 -21.27 10.12
C MET A 16 13.32 -20.05 9.58
N MET A 17 12.82 -18.84 9.83
CA MET A 17 13.47 -17.60 9.40
C MET A 17 14.88 -17.45 9.98
N ASN A 18 15.07 -17.72 11.27
CA ASN A 18 16.36 -17.68 11.95
C ASN A 18 17.36 -18.70 11.40
N THR A 19 16.88 -19.91 11.08
CA THR A 19 17.72 -20.95 10.47
C THR A 19 18.17 -20.53 9.07
N SER A 20 17.27 -19.93 8.27
CA SER A 20 17.61 -19.41 6.95
C SER A 20 18.73 -18.35 7.00
N LEU A 21 18.75 -17.50 8.04
CA LEU A 21 19.84 -16.55 8.27
C LEU A 21 21.17 -17.27 8.52
N LYS A 22 21.17 -18.26 9.43
CA LYS A 22 22.38 -19.01 9.81
C LYS A 22 23.01 -19.78 8.66
N VAL A 23 22.20 -20.30 7.74
CA VAL A 23 22.68 -21.08 6.58
C VAL A 23 22.86 -20.24 5.32
N GLY A 24 22.74 -18.90 5.41
CA GLY A 24 22.96 -18.00 4.28
C GLY A 24 21.86 -18.01 3.22
N LYS A 25 20.64 -18.44 3.59
CA LYS A 25 19.47 -18.61 2.71
C LYS A 25 18.33 -17.64 2.99
N ALA A 26 18.57 -16.59 3.79
CA ALA A 26 17.52 -15.63 4.15
C ALA A 26 16.92 -14.88 2.95
N LYS A 27 17.75 -14.50 1.95
CA LYS A 27 17.24 -13.85 0.73
C LYS A 27 16.38 -14.80 -0.10
N ASP A 28 16.83 -16.06 -0.25
CA ASP A 28 16.07 -17.10 -0.95
C ASP A 28 14.72 -17.33 -0.28
N LEU A 29 14.68 -17.49 1.06
CA LEU A 29 13.42 -17.66 1.81
C LEU A 29 12.50 -16.44 1.69
N ARG A 30 13.03 -15.22 1.83
CA ARG A 30 12.26 -13.98 1.63
C ARG A 30 11.65 -13.93 0.23
N ASP A 31 12.43 -14.24 -0.80
CA ASP A 31 11.96 -14.19 -2.19
C ASP A 31 10.89 -15.26 -2.45
N ILE A 32 11.00 -16.44 -1.82
CA ILE A 32 9.95 -17.47 -1.83
C ILE A 32 8.66 -16.97 -1.18
N LEU A 33 8.73 -16.38 0.02
CA LEU A 33 7.57 -15.84 0.73
C LEU A 33 6.89 -14.69 -0.04
N VAL A 34 7.65 -13.93 -0.82
CA VAL A 34 7.09 -12.87 -1.65
C VAL A 34 6.44 -13.45 -2.90
N LEU A 35 7.14 -14.36 -3.58
CA LEU A 35 6.65 -14.96 -4.82
C LEU A 35 5.42 -15.86 -4.62
N SER A 36 5.19 -16.40 -3.41
CA SER A 36 3.98 -17.18 -3.11
C SER A 36 2.70 -16.38 -3.32
N ASP A 37 2.75 -15.06 -3.10
CA ASP A 37 1.55 -14.21 -3.09
C ASP A 37 1.64 -12.98 -3.98
N LYS A 38 2.83 -12.63 -4.49
CA LYS A 38 3.06 -11.42 -5.31
C LYS A 38 2.05 -11.27 -6.46
N TYR A 39 1.66 -12.36 -7.11
CA TYR A 39 0.73 -12.33 -8.25
C TYR A 39 -0.67 -12.85 -7.94
N ARG A 40 -0.99 -13.08 -6.66
CA ARG A 40 -2.30 -13.60 -6.23
C ARG A 40 -3.39 -12.55 -6.40
N ASP A 41 -3.08 -11.29 -6.10
CA ASP A 41 -3.99 -10.16 -6.11
C ASP A 41 -3.19 -8.83 -6.12
N PRO A 42 -3.82 -7.68 -6.42
CA PRO A 42 -3.09 -6.40 -6.50
C PRO A 42 -2.54 -5.94 -5.14
N GLN A 43 -3.13 -6.36 -4.01
CA GLN A 43 -2.70 -5.96 -2.67
C GLN A 43 -1.37 -6.65 -2.34
N GLY A 44 -1.27 -7.96 -2.59
CA GLY A 44 -0.02 -8.71 -2.50
C GLY A 44 1.06 -8.18 -3.45
N TYR A 45 0.68 -7.78 -4.67
CA TYR A 45 1.61 -7.23 -5.65
C TYR A 45 2.26 -5.92 -5.20
N VAL A 46 1.48 -4.99 -4.64
CA VAL A 46 2.00 -3.70 -4.14
C VAL A 46 2.87 -3.89 -2.90
N LEU A 47 2.52 -4.83 -2.01
CA LEU A 47 3.25 -5.11 -0.77
C LEU A 47 4.52 -5.95 -0.95
N ALA A 48 4.75 -6.53 -2.13
CA ALA A 48 6.02 -7.17 -2.46
C ALA A 48 7.17 -6.19 -2.22
N TYR A 49 8.23 -6.61 -1.51
CA TYR A 49 9.23 -5.69 -0.94
C TYR A 49 9.88 -4.73 -1.95
N ASP A 50 10.04 -5.16 -3.20
CA ASP A 50 10.59 -4.35 -4.28
C ASP A 50 9.61 -3.25 -4.71
N ASN A 51 8.31 -3.56 -4.80
CA ASN A 51 7.26 -2.59 -5.08
C ASN A 51 6.99 -1.67 -3.88
N ALA A 52 6.95 -2.22 -2.66
CA ALA A 52 6.81 -1.43 -1.43
C ALA A 52 7.96 -0.42 -1.26
N TYR A 53 9.17 -0.77 -1.67
CA TYR A 53 10.30 0.15 -1.68
C TYR A 53 10.08 1.33 -2.64
N LYS A 54 9.54 1.10 -3.85
CA LYS A 54 9.17 2.17 -4.80
C LYS A 54 8.16 3.15 -4.18
N VAL A 55 7.12 2.64 -3.51
CA VAL A 55 6.15 3.47 -2.78
C VAL A 55 6.86 4.29 -1.69
N GLY A 56 7.76 3.68 -0.94
CA GLY A 56 8.59 4.38 0.05
C GLY A 56 9.43 5.51 -0.56
N GLN A 57 9.99 5.31 -1.76
CA GLN A 57 10.72 6.37 -2.49
C GLN A 57 9.79 7.51 -2.92
N ALA A 58 8.57 7.22 -3.39
CA ALA A 58 7.59 8.24 -3.73
C ALA A 58 7.18 9.10 -2.52
N ILE A 59 7.02 8.47 -1.35
CA ILE A 59 6.77 9.17 -0.08
C ILE A 59 7.94 10.05 0.30
N ALA A 60 9.16 9.50 0.29
CA ALA A 60 10.37 10.20 0.74
C ALA A 60 10.66 11.46 -0.10
N LYS A 61 10.37 11.44 -1.41
CA LYS A 61 10.51 12.61 -2.31
C LYS A 61 9.70 13.82 -1.85
N ASN A 62 8.58 13.61 -1.15
CA ASN A 62 7.70 14.66 -0.64
C ASN A 62 7.66 14.69 0.90
N GLY A 63 8.73 14.24 1.58
CA GLY A 63 8.71 13.90 3.01
C GLY A 63 8.22 14.99 3.96
N ASN A 64 8.36 16.27 3.58
CA ASN A 64 7.95 17.43 4.40
C ASN A 64 6.48 17.82 4.23
N ASN A 65 5.74 17.21 3.30
CA ASN A 65 4.34 17.51 3.04
C ASN A 65 3.49 16.24 3.13
N ASN A 66 2.69 16.13 4.19
CA ASN A 66 1.86 14.96 4.48
C ASN A 66 0.84 14.66 3.38
N PHE A 67 0.29 15.70 2.76
CA PHE A 67 -0.67 15.55 1.68
C PHE A 67 0.01 15.06 0.40
N LEU A 68 1.04 15.77 -0.07
CA LEU A 68 1.74 15.43 -1.31
C LEU A 68 2.42 14.07 -1.25
N ARG A 69 3.02 13.69 -0.11
CA ARG A 69 3.62 12.35 0.04
C ARG A 69 2.59 11.23 -0.02
N SER A 70 1.37 11.47 0.49
CA SER A 70 0.28 10.51 0.46
C SER A 70 -0.31 10.40 -0.95
N LYS A 71 -0.51 11.53 -1.63
CA LYS A 71 -0.92 11.57 -3.05
C LYS A 71 0.08 10.85 -3.94
N ALA A 72 1.38 11.14 -3.78
CA ALA A 72 2.45 10.49 -4.53
C ALA A 72 2.48 8.97 -4.30
N ALA A 73 2.30 8.51 -3.05
CA ALA A 73 2.21 7.09 -2.74
C ALA A 73 1.02 6.41 -3.42
N ALA A 74 -0.15 7.08 -3.44
CA ALA A 74 -1.36 6.55 -4.05
C ALA A 74 -1.21 6.43 -5.58
N ILE A 75 -0.64 7.44 -6.24
CA ILE A 75 -0.36 7.40 -7.68
C ILE A 75 0.69 6.32 -8.00
N GLU A 76 1.75 6.22 -7.20
CA GLU A 76 2.78 5.19 -7.38
C GLU A 76 2.21 3.77 -7.23
N CYS A 77 1.28 3.57 -6.28
CA CYS A 77 0.53 2.32 -6.16
C CYS A 77 -0.21 1.97 -7.46
N CYS A 78 -0.91 2.94 -8.06
CA CYS A 78 -1.58 2.72 -9.34
C CYS A 78 -0.59 2.36 -10.46
N ASN A 79 0.53 3.08 -10.56
CA ASN A 79 1.57 2.81 -11.56
C ASN A 79 2.15 1.40 -11.41
N ILE A 80 2.43 0.96 -10.18
CA ILE A 80 2.93 -0.38 -9.90
C ILE A 80 1.93 -1.44 -10.39
N VAL A 81 0.64 -1.30 -10.06
CA VAL A 81 -0.37 -2.28 -10.50
C VAL A 81 -0.49 -2.31 -12.03
N GLU A 82 -0.45 -1.15 -12.69
CA GLU A 82 -0.43 -1.05 -14.16
C GLU A 82 0.81 -1.72 -14.77
N GLU A 83 2.00 -1.54 -14.18
CA GLU A 83 3.20 -2.25 -14.61
C GLU A 83 3.02 -3.78 -14.54
N GLY A 84 2.41 -4.29 -13.47
CA GLY A 84 2.14 -5.71 -13.29
C GLY A 84 1.14 -6.28 -14.31
N LEU A 85 0.11 -5.50 -14.64
CA LEU A 85 -0.85 -5.82 -15.70
C LEU A 85 -0.18 -5.84 -17.07
N ASN A 86 0.59 -4.79 -17.40
CA ASN A 86 1.27 -4.64 -18.68
C ASN A 86 2.36 -5.71 -18.89
N SER A 87 2.97 -6.20 -17.80
CA SER A 87 3.91 -7.32 -17.88
C SER A 87 3.22 -8.68 -18.08
N GLY A 88 1.89 -8.75 -18.02
CA GLY A 88 1.10 -9.98 -18.14
C GLY A 88 1.22 -10.95 -16.96
N LYS A 89 1.85 -10.54 -15.86
CA LYS A 89 2.09 -11.42 -14.69
C LYS A 89 1.01 -11.26 -13.62
N LEU A 90 0.55 -10.02 -13.40
CA LEU A 90 -0.61 -9.74 -12.56
C LEU A 90 -1.88 -9.83 -13.42
N ARG A 91 -2.90 -10.52 -12.91
CA ARG A 91 -4.20 -10.63 -13.59
C ARG A 91 -5.26 -9.94 -12.75
N LEU A 92 -5.97 -9.01 -13.35
CA LEU A 92 -7.16 -8.39 -12.78
C LEU A 92 -8.37 -8.70 -13.66
N THR A 93 -9.53 -8.71 -13.03
CA THR A 93 -10.81 -8.70 -13.73
C THR A 93 -10.99 -7.36 -14.45
N ARG A 94 -11.87 -7.33 -15.47
CA ARG A 94 -12.25 -6.09 -16.15
C ARG A 94 -12.78 -5.02 -15.17
N PHE A 95 -13.49 -5.46 -14.13
CA PHE A 95 -14.01 -4.56 -13.11
C PHE A 95 -12.88 -3.87 -12.34
N GLU A 96 -11.90 -4.64 -11.88
CA GLU A 96 -10.73 -4.13 -11.16
C GLU A 96 -9.87 -3.21 -12.03
N THR A 97 -9.64 -3.56 -13.30
CA THR A 97 -8.91 -2.70 -14.25
C THR A 97 -9.62 -1.37 -14.45
N ASN A 98 -10.94 -1.37 -14.61
CA ASN A 98 -11.72 -0.13 -14.77
C ASN A 98 -11.71 0.71 -13.48
N ALA A 99 -11.80 0.07 -12.32
CA ALA A 99 -11.73 0.74 -11.03
C ALA A 99 -10.35 1.39 -10.81
N LEU A 100 -9.26 0.69 -11.14
CA LEU A 100 -7.89 1.21 -11.08
C LEU A 100 -7.73 2.45 -11.96
N ALA A 101 -8.18 2.39 -13.21
CA ALA A 101 -8.08 3.51 -14.15
C ALA A 101 -8.85 4.74 -13.64
N LYS A 102 -10.05 4.52 -13.08
CA LYS A 102 -10.84 5.60 -12.49
C LYS A 102 -10.15 6.22 -11.28
N VAL A 103 -9.67 5.39 -10.34
CA VAL A 103 -8.99 5.88 -9.13
C VAL A 103 -7.73 6.66 -9.50
N LYS A 104 -6.94 6.19 -10.46
CA LYS A 104 -5.76 6.90 -10.93
C LYS A 104 -6.12 8.28 -11.50
N ALA A 105 -7.12 8.36 -12.37
CA ALA A 105 -7.59 9.63 -12.91
C ALA A 105 -8.10 10.58 -11.81
N ASP A 106 -8.86 10.07 -10.84
CA ASP A 106 -9.35 10.85 -9.71
C ASP A 106 -8.18 11.38 -8.86
N LEU A 107 -7.14 10.57 -8.61
CA LEU A 107 -5.93 10.96 -7.87
C LEU A 107 -5.09 12.01 -8.61
N GLU A 108 -4.90 11.86 -9.91
CA GLU A 108 -4.17 12.81 -10.76
C GLU A 108 -4.88 14.16 -10.85
N ALA A 109 -6.22 14.16 -10.81
CA ALA A 109 -7.03 15.37 -10.84
C ALA A 109 -7.05 16.16 -9.51
N ILE A 110 -6.61 15.55 -8.40
CA ILE A 110 -6.51 16.27 -7.12
C ILE A 110 -5.50 17.41 -7.26
N THR A 111 -5.77 18.58 -6.67
CA THR A 111 -4.81 19.70 -6.60
C THR A 111 -3.49 19.30 -5.91
N ASP A 112 -2.38 19.96 -6.25
CA ASP A 112 -1.12 19.86 -5.49
C ASP A 112 -1.05 20.86 -4.33
N ASP A 113 -2.00 21.80 -4.26
CA ASP A 113 -2.15 22.74 -3.15
C ASP A 113 -2.84 22.04 -1.96
N ALA A 114 -2.06 21.77 -0.91
CA ALA A 114 -2.53 21.11 0.29
C ALA A 114 -3.61 21.90 1.04
N ASP A 115 -3.50 23.23 1.11
CA ASP A 115 -4.46 24.05 1.85
C ASP A 115 -5.81 24.10 1.12
N LYS A 116 -5.76 24.19 -0.22
CA LYS A 116 -6.96 24.06 -1.06
C LYS A 116 -7.61 22.69 -0.88
N PHE A 117 -6.83 21.61 -0.95
CA PHE A 117 -7.35 20.26 -0.72
C PHE A 117 -8.02 20.12 0.65
N MET A 118 -7.35 20.61 1.71
CA MET A 118 -7.87 20.50 3.08
C MET A 118 -9.14 21.32 3.28
N SER A 119 -9.19 22.56 2.79
CA SER A 119 -10.38 23.44 2.95
C SER A 119 -11.60 22.93 2.19
N GLU A 120 -11.43 22.43 0.96
CA GLU A 120 -12.50 21.83 0.16
C GLU A 120 -13.05 20.56 0.84
N ASN A 121 -12.17 19.67 1.29
CA ASN A 121 -12.58 18.44 1.97
C ASN A 121 -13.19 18.69 3.35
N LEU A 122 -12.69 19.66 4.11
CA LEU A 122 -13.27 20.05 5.41
C LEU A 122 -14.72 20.52 5.23
N THR A 123 -14.97 21.37 4.23
CA THR A 123 -16.32 21.85 3.90
C THR A 123 -17.22 20.69 3.49
N LYS A 124 -16.75 19.85 2.56
CA LYS A 124 -17.50 18.69 2.06
C LYS A 124 -17.89 17.72 3.17
N PHE A 125 -16.92 17.26 3.97
CA PHE A 125 -17.19 16.24 4.98
C PHE A 125 -17.98 16.78 6.18
N LYS A 126 -17.92 18.09 6.48
CA LYS A 126 -18.85 18.72 7.43
C LYS A 126 -20.31 18.61 6.98
N GLN A 127 -20.55 18.67 5.67
CA GLN A 127 -21.90 18.59 5.10
C GLN A 127 -22.37 17.15 4.92
N GLU A 128 -21.47 16.25 4.48
CA GLU A 128 -21.82 14.87 4.12
C GLU A 128 -21.77 13.89 5.31
N VAL A 129 -20.97 14.18 6.34
CA VAL A 129 -20.73 13.26 7.46
C VAL A 129 -21.16 13.90 8.78
N ALA A 130 -22.39 13.61 9.21
CA ALA A 130 -23.00 14.24 10.39
C ALA A 130 -22.20 14.07 11.71
N VAL A 131 -21.38 13.01 11.81
CA VAL A 131 -20.55 12.72 13.00
C VAL A 131 -19.11 13.23 12.89
N PHE A 132 -18.75 13.89 11.78
CA PHE A 132 -17.42 14.43 11.58
C PHE A 132 -17.22 15.68 12.44
N LYS A 133 -16.17 15.64 13.27
CA LYS A 133 -15.79 16.66 14.25
C LYS A 133 -14.38 17.17 13.94
N PRO A 134 -14.24 18.34 13.29
CA PRO A 134 -12.94 18.96 12.98
C PRO A 134 -12.02 19.10 14.20
N GLU A 135 -12.61 19.33 15.37
CA GLU A 135 -11.90 19.52 16.63
C GLU A 135 -11.07 18.29 17.03
N ASN A 136 -11.43 17.08 16.58
CA ASN A 136 -10.64 15.86 16.81
C ASN A 136 -9.28 15.90 16.11
N TYR A 137 -9.12 16.78 15.10
CA TYR A 137 -7.91 16.96 14.31
C TYR A 137 -7.23 18.31 14.60
N GLY A 138 -7.73 19.07 15.59
CA GLY A 138 -7.24 20.42 15.90
C GLY A 138 -7.59 21.47 14.84
N LEU A 139 -8.68 21.26 14.09
CA LEU A 139 -9.20 22.13 13.03
C LEU A 139 -10.49 22.85 13.43
#